data_AF-A0A3N1QPU0-F1
#
_entry.id   AF-A0A3N1QPU0-F1
#
_cell.length_a   1.000
_cell.length_b   1.000
_cell.length_c   1.000
_cell.angle_alpha   90.00
_cell.angle_beta   90.00
_cell.angle_gamma   90.00
#
_symmetry.space_group_name_H-M   'P 1'
#
loop_
_entity.id
_entity.type
_entity.pdbx_description
1 polymer ?
#
loop_
_entity_poly.entity_id
_entity_poly.type
_entity_poly.pdbx_seq_one_letter_code
_entity_poly.pdbx_strand_id
1 'polypeptide(L)'
;MKSRSTLGDLADVQTMNAEIDRVGALTAQLHDTADASLAAFAAPSGPDYWRAATAWAPHVYDSASADGWNRDTYQRLKVDAIGAMMSSDLATALGYPAGTQHLVCVEHLLSTWSSGAFSSEGDDPTPFLRRADLPFQERRLRFLISRVNDLYATATSSDDRRLLDDRRHLDDRGHLDDLKGALWAAQVDLVRARADVAERLVASSAAFLATPSLTPDDVAMPRAFASAHDADLTTLIADYSDALWEHWDGLAHLTEFFEHREPNALFEGIIRDFLWFPVWDAAVFPTIALAKLPQLTPIGLSRFSPVDAALLAPMPGRAKLQGTAVRNFGGFLSRARRENDYVWGRFDGVELILRLLGSSTLDDVAPAFRALAQELAATPTNPDSSRPLLRTRAARRLLAHVRSQLPVDVGPPHPRKTA
;
A
#
# COMPACT_ATOMS: atom_id res chain seq x y z
N MET A 1 -0.27 14.10 27.49
CA MET A 1 -0.60 12.92 26.67
C MET A 1 -1.10 11.80 27.58
N LYS A 2 -2.38 11.44 27.55
CA LYS A 2 -2.85 10.20 28.20
C LYS A 2 -2.25 9.04 27.41
N SER A 3 -1.55 8.12 28.08
CA SER A 3 -1.13 6.85 27.49
C SER A 3 -2.38 6.13 26.97
N ARG A 4 -2.56 6.09 25.65
CA ARG A 4 -3.57 5.25 25.02
C ARG A 4 -3.18 3.80 25.29
N SER A 5 -4.15 2.98 25.69
CA SER A 5 -3.92 1.55 25.86
C SER A 5 -3.84 0.88 24.50
N THR A 6 -2.94 -0.09 24.33
CA THR A 6 -2.78 -0.86 23.08
C THR A 6 -4.08 -1.51 22.59
N LEU A 7 -5.01 -1.83 23.50
CA LEU A 7 -6.34 -2.35 23.16
C LEU A 7 -7.25 -1.31 22.49
N GLY A 8 -7.09 -0.03 22.83
CA GLY A 8 -7.80 1.08 22.20
C GLY A 8 -7.36 1.27 20.76
N ASP A 9 -6.05 1.27 20.52
CA ASP A 9 -5.52 1.41 19.16
C ASP A 9 -5.94 0.22 18.25
N LEU A 10 -6.02 -1.00 18.81
CA LEU A 10 -6.51 -2.17 18.07
C LEU A 10 -8.01 -2.07 17.73
N ALA A 11 -8.83 -1.58 18.66
CA ALA A 11 -10.25 -1.37 18.42
C ALA A 11 -10.47 -0.30 17.34
N ASP A 12 -9.69 0.78 17.36
CA ASP A 12 -9.73 1.83 16.34
C ASP A 12 -9.39 1.28 14.95
N VAL A 13 -8.36 0.41 14.84
CA VAL A 13 -8.03 -0.27 13.58
C VAL A 13 -9.16 -1.19 13.12
N GLN A 14 -9.82 -1.91 14.03
CA GLN A 14 -10.95 -2.77 13.68
C GLN A 14 -12.16 -1.97 13.19
N THR A 15 -12.50 -0.87 13.86
CA THR A 15 -13.57 0.03 13.41
C THR A 15 -13.26 0.62 12.04
N MET A 16 -12.02 1.07 11.82
CA MET A 16 -11.57 1.56 10.53
C MET A 16 -11.68 0.49 9.44
N ASN A 17 -11.23 -0.75 9.71
CA ASN A 17 -11.36 -1.85 8.76
C ASN A 17 -12.83 -2.16 8.43
N ALA A 18 -13.74 -2.10 9.41
CA ALA A 18 -15.16 -2.32 9.18
C ALA A 18 -15.78 -1.25 8.26
N GLU A 19 -15.37 0.02 8.43
CA GLU A 19 -15.79 1.10 7.52
C GLU A 19 -15.18 0.93 6.11
N ILE A 20 -13.91 0.51 6.03
CA ILE A 20 -13.26 0.17 4.75
C ILE A 20 -14.04 -0.95 4.05
N ASP A 21 -14.37 -2.03 4.75
CA ASP A 21 -15.13 -3.15 4.19
C ASP A 21 -16.52 -2.70 3.71
N ARG A 22 -17.18 -1.82 4.46
CA ARG A 22 -18.49 -1.27 4.11
C ARG A 22 -18.42 -0.42 2.84
N VAL A 23 -17.46 0.49 2.76
CA VAL A 23 -17.24 1.31 1.56
C VAL A 23 -16.85 0.41 0.38
N GLY A 24 -15.96 -0.55 0.60
CA GLY A 24 -15.56 -1.56 -0.37
C GLY A 24 -16.75 -2.33 -0.94
N ALA A 25 -17.68 -2.77 -0.09
CA ALA A 25 -18.90 -3.46 -0.50
C ALA A 25 -19.85 -2.57 -1.31
N LEU A 26 -19.97 -1.28 -0.96
CA LEU A 26 -20.75 -0.31 -1.74
C LEU A 26 -20.12 -0.07 -3.12
N THR A 27 -18.79 0.03 -3.17
CA THR A 27 -18.05 0.23 -4.42
C THR A 27 -17.94 -1.03 -5.25
N ALA A 28 -18.11 -2.23 -4.68
CA ALA A 28 -17.99 -3.49 -5.42
C ALA A 28 -19.00 -3.61 -6.57
N GLN A 29 -20.25 -3.17 -6.38
CA GLN A 29 -21.24 -3.16 -7.48
C GLN A 29 -20.85 -2.17 -8.59
N LEU A 30 -20.23 -1.05 -8.22
CA LEU A 30 -19.69 -0.09 -9.18
C LEU A 30 -18.47 -0.68 -9.90
N HIS A 31 -17.62 -1.44 -9.21
CA HIS A 31 -16.50 -2.18 -9.79
C HIS A 31 -17.00 -3.22 -10.80
N ASP A 32 -17.96 -4.08 -10.44
CA ASP A 32 -18.48 -5.11 -11.33
C ASP A 32 -19.09 -4.51 -12.61
N THR A 33 -19.82 -3.40 -12.46
CA THR A 33 -20.41 -2.67 -13.60
C THR A 33 -19.34 -2.02 -14.48
N ALA A 34 -18.31 -1.44 -13.86
CA ALA A 34 -17.18 -0.86 -14.58
C ALA A 34 -16.34 -1.93 -15.30
N ASP A 35 -16.13 -3.10 -14.68
CA ASP A 35 -15.38 -4.23 -15.23
C ASP A 35 -16.12 -4.91 -16.40
N ALA A 36 -17.46 -5.00 -16.32
CA ALA A 36 -18.26 -5.47 -17.46
C ALA A 36 -18.16 -4.52 -18.67
N SER A 37 -18.08 -3.21 -18.41
CA SER A 37 -17.92 -2.19 -19.45
C SER A 37 -16.50 -2.20 -20.04
N LEU A 38 -15.48 -2.42 -19.21
CA LEU A 38 -14.08 -2.62 -19.59
C LEU A 38 -13.91 -3.80 -20.57
N ALA A 39 -14.61 -4.91 -20.36
CA ALA A 39 -14.54 -6.08 -21.23
C ALA A 39 -14.96 -5.79 -22.68
N ALA A 40 -15.85 -4.81 -22.89
CA ALA A 40 -16.30 -4.38 -24.21
C ALA A 40 -15.30 -3.47 -24.96
N PHE A 41 -14.29 -2.94 -24.26
CA PHE A 41 -13.31 -2.02 -24.82
C PHE A 41 -12.17 -2.76 -25.54
N ALA A 42 -11.98 -2.51 -26.84
CA ALA A 42 -10.87 -3.09 -27.58
C ALA A 42 -9.57 -2.31 -27.31
N ALA A 43 -8.62 -2.92 -26.61
CA ALA A 43 -7.28 -2.36 -26.44
C ALA A 43 -6.54 -2.32 -27.80
N PRO A 44 -5.67 -1.32 -28.02
CA PRO A 44 -4.77 -1.31 -29.17
C PRO A 44 -3.92 -2.59 -29.21
N SER A 45 -3.75 -3.16 -30.40
CA SER A 45 -2.89 -4.32 -30.65
C SER A 45 -1.86 -4.00 -31.74
N GLY A 46 -0.73 -4.73 -31.73
CA GLY A 46 0.39 -4.54 -32.68
C GLY A 46 1.68 -4.03 -32.02
N PRO A 47 2.74 -3.79 -32.80
CA PRO A 47 4.08 -3.47 -32.28
C PRO A 47 4.15 -2.13 -31.51
N ASP A 48 3.31 -1.16 -31.86
CA ASP A 48 3.23 0.16 -31.21
C ASP A 48 2.06 0.28 -30.21
N TYR A 49 1.55 -0.84 -29.71
CA TYR A 49 0.35 -0.91 -28.87
C TYR A 49 0.37 0.06 -27.68
N TRP A 50 1.50 0.19 -26.98
CA TRP A 50 1.66 1.14 -25.88
C TRP A 50 1.56 2.59 -26.34
N ARG A 51 2.28 2.97 -27.41
CA ARG A 51 2.23 4.34 -27.96
C ARG A 51 0.85 4.71 -28.47
N ALA A 52 0.15 3.76 -29.09
CA ALA A 52 -1.24 3.93 -29.50
C ALA A 52 -2.17 4.15 -28.29
N ALA A 53 -1.95 3.39 -27.21
CA ALA A 53 -2.71 3.57 -25.97
C ALA A 53 -2.45 4.94 -25.33
N THR A 54 -1.20 5.35 -25.16
CA THR A 54 -0.87 6.65 -24.55
C THR A 54 -1.36 7.83 -25.39
N ALA A 55 -1.34 7.72 -26.72
CA ALA A 55 -1.90 8.73 -27.61
C ALA A 55 -3.44 8.83 -27.51
N TRP A 56 -4.11 7.72 -27.22
CA TRP A 56 -5.57 7.69 -27.08
C TRP A 56 -6.06 8.08 -25.68
N ALA A 57 -5.27 7.82 -24.64
CA ALA A 57 -5.64 8.04 -23.23
C ALA A 57 -6.25 9.42 -22.91
N PRO A 58 -5.79 10.56 -23.48
CA PRO A 58 -6.43 11.86 -23.25
C PRO A 58 -7.91 11.90 -23.67
N HIS A 59 -8.27 11.21 -24.76
CA HIS A 59 -9.65 11.17 -25.25
C HIS A 59 -10.58 10.43 -24.27
N VAL A 60 -10.08 9.35 -23.65
CA VAL A 60 -10.86 8.59 -22.66
C VAL A 60 -10.96 9.36 -21.33
N TYR A 61 -9.91 10.08 -20.96
CA TYR A 61 -9.94 10.98 -19.82
C TYR A 61 -11.02 12.07 -19.98
N ASP A 62 -11.09 12.67 -21.17
CA ASP A 62 -12.10 13.67 -21.49
C ASP A 62 -13.51 13.06 -21.53
N SER A 63 -13.69 11.86 -22.10
CA SER A 63 -15.02 11.23 -22.19
C SER A 63 -15.57 10.79 -20.83
N ALA A 64 -14.70 10.29 -19.94
CA ALA A 64 -15.08 10.01 -18.54
C ALA A 64 -15.52 11.27 -17.79
N SER A 65 -15.10 12.43 -18.28
CA SER A 65 -15.41 13.75 -17.73
C SER A 65 -16.58 14.44 -18.46
N ALA A 66 -17.24 13.78 -19.42
CA ALA A 66 -18.12 14.47 -20.38
C ALA A 66 -19.62 14.51 -20.04
N ASP A 67 -20.21 13.54 -19.30
CA ASP A 67 -21.67 13.49 -19.12
C ASP A 67 -22.17 12.98 -17.75
N GLY A 68 -23.16 13.68 -17.17
CA GLY A 68 -23.97 13.25 -16.02
C GLY A 68 -23.85 14.10 -14.74
N TRP A 69 -24.84 13.98 -13.84
CA TRP A 69 -24.88 14.67 -12.53
C TRP A 69 -23.66 14.39 -11.63
N ASN A 70 -22.96 13.28 -11.86
CA ASN A 70 -21.72 12.93 -11.17
C ASN A 70 -20.50 13.72 -11.67
N ARG A 71 -20.54 14.34 -12.86
CA ARG A 71 -19.41 15.05 -13.47
C ARG A 71 -18.92 16.19 -12.60
N ASP A 72 -19.80 17.12 -12.25
CA ASP A 72 -19.42 18.33 -11.52
C ASP A 72 -18.91 17.97 -10.12
N THR A 73 -19.52 16.96 -9.50
CA THR A 73 -19.06 16.41 -8.22
C THR A 73 -17.67 15.79 -8.35
N TYR A 74 -17.45 14.94 -9.35
CA TYR A 74 -16.17 14.29 -9.60
C TYR A 74 -15.06 15.31 -9.89
N GLN A 75 -15.31 16.30 -10.77
CA GLN A 75 -14.36 17.35 -11.08
C GLN A 75 -14.02 18.20 -9.85
N ARG A 76 -15.02 18.62 -9.06
CA ARG A 76 -14.78 19.36 -7.80
C ARG A 76 -13.93 18.58 -6.82
N LEU A 77 -14.24 17.30 -6.62
CA LEU A 77 -13.44 16.43 -5.74
C LEU A 77 -12.00 16.26 -6.22
N LYS A 78 -11.74 16.30 -7.54
CA LYS A 78 -10.38 16.30 -8.08
C LYS A 78 -9.64 17.58 -7.77
N VAL A 79 -10.29 18.74 -7.94
CA VAL A 79 -9.70 20.03 -7.55
C VAL A 79 -9.39 20.05 -6.06
N ASP A 80 -10.30 19.57 -5.20
CA ASP A 80 -10.04 19.45 -3.76
C ASP A 80 -8.89 18.50 -3.45
N ALA A 81 -8.78 17.36 -4.15
CA ALA A 81 -7.66 16.43 -3.98
C ALA A 81 -6.31 17.05 -4.38
N ILE A 82 -6.28 17.88 -5.42
CA ILE A 82 -5.08 18.63 -5.82
C ILE A 82 -4.69 19.61 -4.71
N GLY A 83 -5.66 20.39 -4.22
CA GLY A 83 -5.43 21.34 -3.12
C GLY A 83 -4.89 20.66 -1.85
N ALA A 84 -5.49 19.53 -1.45
CA ALA A 84 -5.06 18.76 -0.28
C ALA A 84 -3.64 18.19 -0.45
N MET A 85 -3.33 17.64 -1.63
CA MET A 85 -2.00 17.12 -1.96
C MET A 85 -0.93 18.21 -1.84
N MET A 86 -1.13 19.34 -2.53
CA MET A 86 -0.19 20.45 -2.55
C MET A 86 0.01 21.07 -1.17
N SER A 87 -1.08 21.17 -0.39
CA SER A 87 -1.01 21.66 0.99
C SER A 87 -0.10 20.81 1.85
N SER A 88 -0.26 19.49 1.78
CA SER A 88 0.55 18.53 2.54
C SER A 88 2.02 18.63 2.16
N ASP A 89 2.32 18.73 0.86
CA ASP A 89 3.68 18.83 0.35
C ASP A 89 4.35 20.15 0.79
N LEU A 90 3.65 21.27 0.61
CA LEU A 90 4.15 22.60 0.99
C LEU A 90 4.31 22.75 2.49
N ALA A 91 3.35 22.27 3.29
CA ALA A 91 3.46 22.34 4.74
C ALA A 91 4.64 21.49 5.27
N THR A 92 4.90 20.34 4.63
CA THR A 92 6.09 19.53 4.92
C THR A 92 7.36 20.31 4.56
N ALA A 93 7.44 20.91 3.37
CA ALA A 93 8.58 21.69 2.92
C ALA A 93 8.83 22.96 3.76
N LEU A 94 7.77 23.57 4.28
CA LEU A 94 7.84 24.71 5.24
C LEU A 94 8.27 24.28 6.65
N GLY A 95 8.39 22.97 6.91
CA GLY A 95 8.80 22.43 8.20
C GLY A 95 7.70 22.52 9.27
N TYR A 96 6.42 22.58 8.88
CA TYR A 96 5.30 22.58 9.82
C TYR A 96 5.07 21.18 10.40
N PRO A 97 5.25 20.98 11.74
CA PRO A 97 5.04 19.66 12.33
C PRO A 97 3.57 19.21 12.20
N ALA A 98 3.38 17.90 12.07
CA ALA A 98 2.06 17.28 12.02
C ALA A 98 1.21 17.66 13.25
N GLY A 99 -0.05 18.01 13.00
CA GLY A 99 -1.00 18.39 14.06
C GLY A 99 -0.83 19.81 14.63
N THR A 100 0.00 20.65 14.01
CA THR A 100 0.06 22.08 14.35
C THR A 100 -1.04 22.89 13.65
N GLN A 101 -1.43 24.01 14.26
CA GLN A 101 -2.44 24.91 13.68
C GLN A 101 -2.01 25.50 12.32
N HIS A 102 -0.71 25.61 12.08
CA HIS A 102 -0.14 26.12 10.82
C HIS A 102 -0.33 25.12 9.67
N LEU A 103 -0.15 23.81 9.90
CA LEU A 103 -0.45 22.77 8.91
C LEU A 103 -1.93 22.80 8.52
N VAL A 104 -2.81 22.78 9.52
CA VAL A 104 -4.26 22.82 9.32
C VAL A 104 -4.68 24.11 8.60
N CYS A 105 -4.00 25.23 8.87
CA CYS A 105 -4.21 26.48 8.15
C CYS A 105 -3.87 26.34 6.67
N VAL A 106 -2.66 25.90 6.31
CA VAL A 106 -2.26 25.73 4.90
C VAL A 106 -3.20 24.78 4.15
N GLU A 107 -3.57 23.65 4.77
CA GLU A 107 -4.56 22.71 4.23
C GLU A 107 -5.93 23.37 3.99
N HIS A 108 -6.43 24.12 4.97
CA HIS A 108 -7.70 24.85 4.84
C HIS A 108 -7.63 25.99 3.82
N LEU A 109 -6.50 26.68 3.68
CA LEU A 109 -6.33 27.80 2.76
C LEU A 109 -6.46 27.35 1.31
N LEU A 110 -5.67 26.35 0.92
CA LEU A 110 -5.69 25.82 -0.45
C LEU A 110 -7.00 25.09 -0.75
N SER A 111 -7.59 24.38 0.23
CA SER A 111 -8.94 23.80 0.07
C SER A 111 -10.03 24.87 -0.09
N THR A 112 -9.92 26.00 0.63
CA THR A 112 -10.88 27.10 0.49
C THR A 112 -10.74 27.80 -0.86
N TRP A 113 -9.52 27.97 -1.34
CA TRP A 113 -9.25 28.51 -2.67
C TRP A 113 -9.78 27.57 -3.75
N SER A 114 -9.50 26.26 -3.69
CA SER A 114 -9.96 25.28 -4.68
C SER A 114 -11.49 25.22 -4.77
N SER A 115 -12.16 25.23 -3.62
CA SER A 115 -13.61 25.26 -3.53
C SER A 115 -14.22 26.58 -4.03
N GLY A 116 -13.48 27.71 -3.95
CA GLY A 116 -13.93 29.02 -4.38
C GLY A 116 -13.69 29.30 -5.88
N ALA A 117 -12.53 28.89 -6.39
CA ALA A 117 -12.07 29.13 -7.77
C ALA A 117 -12.95 28.45 -8.84
N PHE A 118 -13.68 27.39 -8.46
CA PHE A 118 -14.58 26.63 -9.34
C PHE A 118 -15.99 26.51 -8.75
N SER A 119 -16.42 27.54 -8.01
CA SER A 119 -17.68 27.52 -7.25
C SER A 119 -18.93 27.82 -8.09
N SER A 120 -18.80 28.52 -9.23
CA SER A 120 -19.93 28.93 -10.09
C SER A 120 -20.53 27.76 -10.87
N GLU A 121 -21.84 27.79 -11.12
CA GLU A 121 -22.41 27.01 -12.24
C GLU A 121 -21.83 27.56 -13.56
N GLY A 122 -21.06 26.72 -14.27
CA GLY A 122 -20.48 27.05 -15.58
C GLY A 122 -18.97 27.21 -15.64
N ASP A 123 -18.27 27.22 -14.50
CA ASP A 123 -16.79 27.15 -14.50
C ASP A 123 -16.35 25.76 -14.98
N ASP A 124 -15.51 25.72 -16.02
CA ASP A 124 -14.94 24.47 -16.52
C ASP A 124 -13.55 24.24 -15.91
N PRO A 125 -13.39 23.34 -14.93
CA PRO A 125 -12.09 23.04 -14.34
C PRO A 125 -11.21 22.20 -15.28
N THR A 126 -11.72 21.75 -16.43
CA THR A 126 -11.00 20.82 -17.33
C THR A 126 -9.61 21.32 -17.74
N PRO A 127 -9.40 22.59 -18.16
CA PRO A 127 -8.07 23.09 -18.50
C PRO A 127 -7.09 23.05 -17.32
N PHE A 128 -7.58 23.35 -16.12
CA PHE A 128 -6.81 23.26 -14.88
C PHE A 128 -6.47 21.80 -14.55
N LEU A 129 -7.47 20.91 -14.57
CA LEU A 129 -7.30 19.49 -14.26
C LEU A 129 -6.32 18.80 -15.22
N ARG A 130 -6.39 19.06 -16.53
CA ARG A 130 -5.44 18.49 -17.50
C ARG A 130 -3.97 18.78 -17.15
N ARG A 131 -3.73 19.85 -16.42
CA ARG A 131 -2.41 20.34 -16.06
C ARG A 131 -2.03 20.08 -14.61
N ALA A 132 -2.98 19.88 -13.70
CA ALA A 132 -2.67 19.79 -12.26
C ALA A 132 -3.13 18.46 -11.62
N ASP A 133 -3.85 17.60 -12.34
CA ASP A 133 -4.52 16.40 -11.81
C ASP A 133 -3.57 15.21 -11.60
N LEU A 134 -2.58 15.44 -10.75
CA LEU A 134 -1.61 14.45 -10.30
C LEU A 134 -2.20 13.43 -9.34
N PRO A 135 -3.11 13.79 -8.41
CA PRO A 135 -3.79 12.80 -7.59
C PRO A 135 -4.50 11.72 -8.43
N PHE A 136 -5.01 12.08 -9.61
CA PHE A 136 -5.57 11.11 -10.54
C PHE A 136 -4.51 10.15 -11.10
N GLN A 137 -3.32 10.64 -11.47
CA GLN A 137 -2.24 9.76 -11.91
C GLN A 137 -1.76 8.84 -10.78
N GLU A 138 -1.67 9.36 -9.55
CA GLU A 138 -1.36 8.55 -8.37
C GLU A 138 -2.40 7.44 -8.15
N ARG A 139 -3.70 7.76 -8.24
CA ARG A 139 -4.77 6.76 -8.15
C ARG A 139 -4.68 5.75 -9.30
N ARG A 140 -4.35 6.18 -10.52
CA ARG A 140 -4.14 5.29 -11.68
C ARG A 140 -3.02 4.30 -11.44
N LEU A 141 -1.86 4.75 -10.96
CA LEU A 141 -0.73 3.88 -10.65
C LEU A 141 -1.10 2.85 -9.58
N ARG A 142 -1.75 3.29 -8.50
CA ARG A 142 -2.23 2.40 -7.43
C ARG A 142 -3.27 1.39 -7.92
N PHE A 143 -4.18 1.82 -8.80
CA PHE A 143 -5.15 0.95 -9.45
C PHE A 143 -4.45 -0.13 -10.27
N LEU A 144 -3.50 0.23 -11.14
CA LEU A 144 -2.73 -0.74 -11.93
C LEU A 144 -1.92 -1.69 -11.06
N ILE A 145 -1.31 -1.21 -9.97
CA ILE A 145 -0.62 -2.07 -8.99
C ILE A 145 -1.60 -3.09 -8.39
N SER A 146 -2.83 -2.67 -8.06
CA SER A 146 -3.87 -3.58 -7.58
C SER A 146 -4.22 -4.64 -8.62
N ARG A 147 -4.44 -4.24 -9.89
CA ARG A 147 -4.75 -5.15 -10.99
C ARG A 147 -3.65 -6.18 -11.21
N VAL A 148 -2.40 -5.73 -11.18
CA VAL A 148 -1.23 -6.63 -11.23
C VAL A 148 -1.22 -7.60 -10.05
N ASN A 149 -1.55 -7.15 -8.83
CA ASN A 149 -1.65 -8.04 -7.66
C ASN A 149 -2.76 -9.11 -7.81
N ASP A 150 -3.91 -8.75 -8.39
CA ASP A 150 -5.02 -9.69 -8.62
C ASP A 150 -4.61 -10.80 -9.62
N LEU A 151 -3.76 -10.46 -10.59
CA LEU A 151 -3.18 -11.43 -11.54
C LEU A 151 -2.22 -12.42 -10.86
N TYR A 152 -1.50 -12.03 -9.81
CA TYR A 152 -0.72 -12.99 -9.00
C TYR A 152 -1.62 -13.96 -8.23
N ALA A 153 -2.76 -13.48 -7.71
CA ALA A 153 -3.68 -14.32 -6.96
C ALA A 153 -4.33 -15.38 -7.85
N THR A 154 -4.74 -15.01 -9.06
CA THR A 154 -5.29 -15.95 -10.06
C THR A 154 -4.23 -16.94 -10.56
N ALA A 155 -2.97 -16.51 -10.75
CA ALA A 155 -1.87 -17.40 -11.08
C ALA A 155 -1.52 -18.41 -9.96
N THR A 156 -1.96 -18.16 -8.72
CA THR A 156 -1.68 -19.02 -7.56
C THR A 156 -2.89 -19.85 -7.07
N SER A 157 -4.10 -19.58 -7.57
CA SER A 157 -5.36 -20.11 -7.02
C SER A 157 -5.98 -21.32 -7.74
N SER A 158 -5.28 -22.05 -8.60
CA SER A 158 -5.82 -23.28 -9.21
C SER A 158 -5.09 -24.54 -8.74
N ASP A 159 -5.82 -25.65 -8.72
CA ASP A 159 -5.38 -27.06 -8.64
C ASP A 159 -4.27 -27.44 -9.66
N ASP A 160 -3.73 -26.47 -10.41
CA ASP A 160 -2.68 -26.55 -11.41
C ASP A 160 -1.27 -26.38 -10.84
N ARG A 161 -1.01 -26.79 -9.59
CA ARG A 161 0.38 -26.89 -9.09
C ARG A 161 1.25 -27.85 -9.90
N ARG A 162 0.64 -28.73 -10.72
CA ARG A 162 1.36 -29.56 -11.70
C ARG A 162 1.76 -28.81 -12.98
N LEU A 163 1.27 -27.59 -13.21
CA LEU A 163 1.60 -26.73 -14.36
C LEU A 163 2.57 -25.59 -14.01
N LEU A 164 3.03 -25.49 -12.75
CA LEU A 164 4.11 -24.57 -12.35
C LEU A 164 5.46 -24.82 -13.09
N ASP A 165 5.57 -25.94 -13.82
CA ASP A 165 6.69 -26.29 -14.70
C ASP A 165 6.48 -25.90 -16.17
N ASP A 166 5.31 -25.33 -16.55
CA ASP A 166 5.11 -24.83 -17.92
C ASP A 166 5.78 -23.45 -18.04
N ARG A 167 6.75 -23.32 -18.96
CA ARG A 167 7.59 -22.12 -19.12
C ARG A 167 6.77 -20.84 -19.28
N ARG A 168 5.57 -20.95 -19.87
CA ARG A 168 4.62 -19.83 -20.03
C ARG A 168 4.21 -19.19 -18.69
N HIS A 169 3.96 -19.98 -17.65
CA HIS A 169 3.58 -19.43 -16.34
C HIS A 169 4.75 -18.78 -15.58
N LEU A 170 5.98 -19.25 -15.81
CA LEU A 170 7.19 -18.62 -15.27
C LEU A 170 7.48 -17.29 -15.98
N ASP A 171 7.29 -17.24 -17.30
CA ASP A 171 7.45 -16.03 -18.10
C ASP A 171 6.41 -14.97 -17.71
N ASP A 172 5.13 -15.37 -17.52
CA ASP A 172 4.07 -14.45 -17.06
C ASP A 172 4.37 -13.86 -15.67
N ARG A 173 4.90 -14.66 -14.74
CA ARG A 173 5.22 -14.17 -13.40
C ARG A 173 6.39 -13.19 -13.40
N GLY A 174 7.42 -13.47 -14.20
CA GLY A 174 8.54 -12.53 -14.39
C GLY A 174 8.07 -11.22 -15.02
N HIS A 175 7.17 -11.27 -16.01
CA HIS A 175 6.56 -10.08 -16.59
C HIS A 175 5.74 -9.28 -15.56
N LEU A 176 5.00 -9.94 -14.68
CA LEU A 176 4.27 -9.28 -13.60
C LEU A 176 5.22 -8.62 -12.59
N ASP A 177 6.33 -9.27 -12.24
CA ASP A 177 7.34 -8.73 -11.31
C ASP A 177 7.98 -7.46 -11.89
N ASP A 178 8.39 -7.50 -13.16
CA ASP A 178 8.98 -6.37 -13.88
C ASP A 178 7.98 -5.20 -14.00
N LEU A 179 6.72 -5.48 -14.40
CA LEU A 179 5.67 -4.46 -14.52
C LEU A 179 5.35 -3.81 -13.18
N LYS A 180 5.23 -4.63 -12.12
CA LYS A 180 5.01 -4.14 -10.76
C LYS A 180 6.18 -3.27 -10.30
N GLY A 181 7.40 -3.66 -10.63
CA GLY A 181 8.61 -2.86 -10.41
C GLY A 181 8.53 -1.48 -11.08
N ALA A 182 8.18 -1.44 -12.37
CA ALA A 182 8.01 -0.21 -13.14
C ALA A 182 6.93 0.71 -12.55
N LEU A 183 5.78 0.15 -12.14
CA LEU A 183 4.70 0.90 -11.50
C LEU A 183 5.12 1.50 -10.15
N TRP A 184 5.85 0.74 -9.32
CA TRP A 184 6.39 1.26 -8.06
C TRP A 184 7.47 2.31 -8.26
N ALA A 185 8.32 2.15 -9.27
CA ALA A 185 9.32 3.16 -9.62
C ALA A 185 8.65 4.48 -10.01
N ALA A 186 7.62 4.44 -10.87
CA ALA A 186 6.84 5.62 -11.23
C ALA A 186 6.20 6.30 -10.01
N GLN A 187 5.66 5.52 -9.07
CA GLN A 187 5.06 6.04 -7.83
C GLN A 187 6.12 6.68 -6.91
N VAL A 188 7.29 6.06 -6.77
CA VAL A 188 8.39 6.60 -5.95
C VAL A 188 8.91 7.90 -6.55
N ASP A 189 9.09 7.95 -7.86
CA ASP A 189 9.58 9.15 -8.55
C ASP A 189 8.56 10.28 -8.47
N LEU A 190 7.26 9.99 -8.53
CA LEU A 190 6.20 10.99 -8.29
C LEU A 190 6.34 11.61 -6.89
N VAL A 191 6.47 10.78 -5.85
CA VAL A 191 6.57 11.25 -4.46
C VAL A 191 7.84 12.08 -4.27
N ARG A 192 8.96 11.68 -4.85
CA ARG A 192 10.22 12.44 -4.82
C ARG A 192 10.09 13.78 -5.54
N ALA A 193 9.57 13.76 -6.76
CA ALA A 193 9.39 14.97 -7.55
C ALA A 193 8.49 15.99 -6.83
N ARG A 194 7.42 15.54 -6.16
CA ARG A 194 6.55 16.39 -5.34
C ARG A 194 7.30 17.07 -4.19
N ALA A 195 8.11 16.30 -3.45
CA ALA A 195 8.93 16.84 -2.38
C ALA A 195 9.94 17.88 -2.90
N ASP A 196 10.67 17.54 -3.96
CA ASP A 196 11.67 18.42 -4.57
C ASP A 196 11.04 19.72 -5.11
N VAL A 197 9.88 19.62 -5.77
CA VAL A 197 9.13 20.79 -6.28
C VAL A 197 8.65 21.67 -5.14
N ALA A 198 8.06 21.08 -4.09
CA ALA A 198 7.61 21.83 -2.93
C ALA A 198 8.76 22.58 -2.26
N GLU A 199 9.90 21.92 -2.03
CA GLU A 199 11.09 22.55 -1.44
C GLU A 199 11.61 23.72 -2.29
N ARG A 200 11.63 23.59 -3.63
CA ARG A 200 12.03 24.68 -4.52
C ARG A 200 11.10 25.88 -4.43
N LEU A 201 9.79 25.64 -4.38
CA LEU A 201 8.78 26.70 -4.44
C LEU A 201 8.56 27.43 -3.13
N VAL A 202 8.94 26.83 -1.99
CA VAL A 202 8.91 27.51 -0.68
C VAL A 202 9.65 28.85 -0.71
N ALA A 203 10.80 28.92 -1.40
CA ALA A 203 11.62 30.13 -1.45
C ALA A 203 11.16 31.16 -2.49
N SER A 204 10.31 30.77 -3.47
CA SER A 204 9.84 31.66 -4.54
C SER A 204 8.37 32.01 -4.38
N SER A 205 7.50 31.05 -4.64
CA SER A 205 6.08 31.27 -4.89
C SER A 205 5.21 30.96 -3.67
N ALA A 206 5.76 30.28 -2.65
CA ALA A 206 5.08 29.97 -1.40
C ALA A 206 5.60 30.76 -0.18
N ALA A 207 6.41 31.80 -0.38
CA ALA A 207 6.99 32.60 0.71
C ALA A 207 5.92 33.27 1.61
N PHE A 208 4.75 33.60 1.06
CA PHE A 208 3.61 34.17 1.80
C PHE A 208 2.96 33.17 2.77
N LEU A 209 3.24 31.87 2.63
CA LEU A 209 2.76 30.81 3.53
C LEU A 209 3.72 30.51 4.69
N ALA A 210 4.91 31.13 4.74
CA ALA A 210 5.91 30.89 5.79
C ALA A 210 5.58 31.59 7.13
N THR A 211 6.16 31.11 8.24
CA THR A 211 5.80 31.51 9.61
C THR A 211 6.11 32.94 10.08
N PRO A 212 6.86 33.83 9.38
CA PRO A 212 6.74 35.25 9.67
C PRO A 212 5.49 35.90 9.03
N SER A 213 4.91 35.26 8.01
CA SER A 213 3.84 35.80 7.17
C SER A 213 2.44 35.42 7.66
N LEU A 214 2.29 34.25 8.31
CA LEU A 214 1.01 33.79 8.85
C LEU A 214 0.79 34.29 10.29
N THR A 215 -0.30 35.05 10.50
CA THR A 215 -0.74 35.48 11.83
C THR A 215 -1.82 34.56 12.41
N PRO A 216 -2.06 34.57 13.74
CA PRO A 216 -3.18 33.83 14.33
C PRO A 216 -4.56 34.17 13.74
N ASP A 217 -4.76 35.40 13.28
CA ASP A 217 -6.01 35.83 12.65
C ASP A 217 -6.16 35.22 11.25
N ASP A 218 -5.07 35.08 10.49
CA ASP A 218 -5.06 34.40 9.20
C ASP A 218 -5.44 32.91 9.35
N VAL A 219 -4.93 32.28 10.41
CA VAL A 219 -5.27 30.90 10.79
C VAL A 219 -6.75 30.79 11.17
N ALA A 220 -7.31 31.79 11.84
CA ALA A 220 -8.72 31.81 12.23
C ALA A 220 -9.68 32.15 11.07
N MET A 221 -9.21 32.87 10.05
CA MET A 221 -10.02 33.37 8.92
C MET A 221 -9.46 32.95 7.55
N PRO A 222 -9.36 31.64 7.25
CA PRO A 222 -8.68 31.14 6.05
C PRO A 222 -9.31 31.65 4.74
N ARG A 223 -10.62 31.89 4.70
CA ARG A 223 -11.29 32.44 3.50
C ARG A 223 -10.87 33.88 3.20
N ALA A 224 -10.68 34.71 4.23
CA ALA A 224 -10.26 36.10 4.04
C ALA A 224 -8.82 36.16 3.53
N PHE A 225 -7.93 35.33 4.11
CA PHE A 225 -6.56 35.19 3.65
C PHE A 225 -6.49 34.69 2.20
N ALA A 226 -7.21 33.59 1.87
CA ALA A 226 -7.24 33.06 0.52
C ALA A 226 -7.71 34.09 -0.51
N SER A 227 -8.71 34.93 -0.18
CA SER A 227 -9.16 36.02 -1.04
C SER A 227 -8.14 37.16 -1.17
N ALA A 228 -7.37 37.45 -0.13
CA ALA A 228 -6.33 38.49 -0.16
C ALA A 228 -5.10 38.05 -0.98
N HIS A 229 -4.84 36.74 -1.03
CA HIS A 229 -3.70 36.11 -1.71
C HIS A 229 -4.11 35.31 -2.96
N ASP A 230 -5.26 35.62 -3.57
CA ASP A 230 -5.79 34.86 -4.72
C ASP A 230 -4.80 34.80 -5.90
N ALA A 231 -4.15 35.93 -6.21
CA ALA A 231 -3.13 35.99 -7.25
C ALA A 231 -1.88 35.15 -6.88
N ASP A 232 -1.42 35.23 -5.64
CA ASP A 232 -0.26 34.47 -5.16
C ASP A 232 -0.54 32.96 -5.19
N LEU A 233 -1.74 32.54 -4.76
CA LEU A 233 -2.19 31.15 -4.80
C LEU A 233 -2.33 30.63 -6.23
N THR A 234 -2.88 31.44 -7.13
CA THR A 234 -2.99 31.09 -8.55
C THR A 234 -1.61 30.88 -9.19
N THR A 235 -0.66 31.78 -8.93
CA THR A 235 0.73 31.64 -9.39
C THR A 235 1.41 30.43 -8.78
N LEU A 236 1.31 30.23 -7.46
CA LEU A 236 1.88 29.07 -6.77
C LEU A 236 1.40 27.76 -7.37
N ILE A 237 0.10 27.64 -7.66
CA ILE A 237 -0.47 26.41 -8.21
C ILE A 237 -0.02 26.17 -9.65
N ALA A 238 0.05 27.23 -10.46
CA ALA A 238 0.58 27.15 -11.81
C ALA A 238 2.05 26.71 -11.82
N ASP A 239 2.89 27.34 -10.99
CA ASP A 239 4.32 27.05 -10.86
C ASP A 239 4.58 25.64 -10.34
N TYR A 240 3.82 25.19 -9.34
CA TYR A 240 3.90 23.81 -8.83
C TYR A 240 3.56 22.80 -9.92
N SER A 241 2.49 23.05 -10.67
CA SER A 241 2.05 22.15 -11.73
C SER A 241 3.08 22.10 -12.87
N ASP A 242 3.59 23.24 -13.35
CA ASP A 242 4.67 23.31 -14.35
C ASP A 242 5.89 22.52 -13.89
N ALA A 243 6.43 22.90 -12.74
CA ALA A 243 7.69 22.39 -12.25
C ALA A 243 7.64 20.88 -12.02
N LEU A 244 6.46 20.34 -11.67
CA LEU A 244 6.30 18.91 -11.52
C LEU A 244 6.24 18.18 -12.86
N TRP A 245 5.52 18.69 -13.86
CA TRP A 245 5.52 18.06 -15.20
C TRP A 245 6.88 18.12 -15.89
N GLU A 246 7.71 19.13 -15.57
CA GLU A 246 9.10 19.16 -16.01
C GLU A 246 9.98 18.12 -15.31
N HIS A 247 9.67 17.77 -14.05
CA HIS A 247 10.47 16.84 -13.24
C HIS A 247 10.01 15.39 -13.33
N TRP A 248 8.75 15.14 -13.65
CA TRP A 248 8.16 13.82 -13.59
C TRP A 248 7.45 13.49 -14.91
N ASP A 249 8.11 12.65 -15.71
CA ASP A 249 7.45 11.94 -16.81
C ASP A 249 6.69 10.74 -16.23
N GLY A 250 5.41 10.95 -15.95
CA GLY A 250 4.57 9.97 -15.27
C GLY A 250 4.35 8.65 -16.00
N LEU A 251 4.81 8.53 -17.25
CA LEU A 251 4.71 7.30 -18.04
C LEU A 251 6.08 6.75 -18.48
N ALA A 252 7.20 7.37 -18.11
CA ALA A 252 8.53 6.94 -18.57
C ALA A 252 8.83 5.46 -18.24
N HIS A 253 8.65 5.05 -16.97
CA HIS A 253 8.90 3.67 -16.54
C HIS A 253 8.00 2.65 -17.24
N LEU A 254 6.72 3.01 -17.46
CA LEU A 254 5.79 2.15 -18.18
C LEU A 254 6.15 2.08 -19.67
N THR A 255 6.59 3.19 -20.25
CA THR A 255 7.05 3.27 -21.64
C THR A 255 8.28 2.40 -21.85
N GLU A 256 9.28 2.53 -20.99
CA GLU A 256 10.46 1.67 -21.02
C GLU A 256 10.09 0.19 -20.87
N PHE A 257 9.14 -0.13 -19.98
CA PHE A 257 8.67 -1.50 -19.80
C PHE A 257 8.02 -2.08 -21.06
N PHE A 258 7.05 -1.37 -21.65
CA PHE A 258 6.23 -1.88 -22.77
C PHE A 258 6.92 -1.78 -24.13
N GLU A 259 7.75 -0.76 -24.39
CA GLU A 259 8.43 -0.59 -25.69
C GLU A 259 9.41 -1.73 -26.02
N HIS A 260 9.89 -2.45 -25.01
CA HIS A 260 10.85 -3.55 -25.18
C HIS A 260 10.19 -4.94 -25.15
N ARG A 261 8.85 -5.02 -25.19
CA ARG A 261 8.10 -6.27 -25.00
C ARG A 261 7.02 -6.46 -26.05
N GLU A 262 6.98 -7.67 -26.61
CA GLU A 262 5.94 -8.09 -27.55
C GLU A 262 4.55 -8.09 -26.87
N PRO A 263 3.49 -7.69 -27.59
CA PRO A 263 2.14 -7.71 -27.06
C PRO A 263 1.70 -9.14 -26.74
N ASN A 264 1.02 -9.30 -25.61
CA ASN A 264 0.38 -10.55 -25.20
C ASN A 264 -0.91 -10.25 -24.45
N ALA A 265 -1.71 -11.28 -24.17
CA ALA A 265 -3.02 -11.13 -23.52
C ALA A 265 -2.93 -10.46 -22.14
N LEU A 266 -1.84 -10.68 -21.40
CA LEU A 266 -1.60 -10.06 -20.09
C LEU A 266 -1.39 -8.55 -20.25
N PHE A 267 -0.52 -8.13 -21.16
CA PHE A 267 -0.26 -6.70 -21.44
C PHE A 267 -1.47 -6.00 -22.05
N GLU A 268 -2.21 -6.67 -22.93
CA GLU A 268 -3.48 -6.15 -23.46
C GLU A 268 -4.50 -5.88 -22.35
N GLY A 269 -4.57 -6.76 -21.34
CA GLY A 269 -5.39 -6.56 -20.15
C GLY A 269 -4.98 -5.33 -19.34
N ILE A 270 -3.68 -5.18 -19.07
CA ILE A 270 -3.17 -4.02 -18.32
C ILE A 270 -3.36 -2.71 -19.07
N ILE A 271 -3.17 -2.70 -20.40
CA ILE A 271 -3.38 -1.49 -21.21
C ILE A 271 -4.85 -1.10 -21.27
N ARG A 272 -5.74 -2.07 -21.33
CA ARG A 272 -7.17 -1.85 -21.21
C ARG A 272 -7.51 -1.21 -19.85
N ASP A 273 -6.97 -1.77 -18.76
CA ASP A 273 -7.11 -1.21 -17.41
C ASP A 273 -6.57 0.23 -17.33
N PHE A 274 -5.41 0.52 -17.94
CA PHE A 274 -4.83 1.86 -18.01
C PHE A 274 -5.72 2.86 -18.74
N LEU A 275 -6.23 2.48 -19.92
CA LEU A 275 -7.07 3.31 -20.76
C LEU A 275 -8.43 3.59 -20.12
N TRP A 276 -9.02 2.60 -19.49
CA TRP A 276 -10.36 2.68 -18.91
C TRP A 276 -10.40 3.29 -17.50
N PHE A 277 -9.26 3.35 -16.82
CA PHE A 277 -9.14 3.93 -15.49
C PHE A 277 -9.91 5.27 -15.30
N PRO A 278 -9.90 6.25 -16.22
CA PRO A 278 -10.67 7.48 -16.01
C PRO A 278 -12.17 7.26 -15.78
N VAL A 279 -12.78 6.30 -16.48
CA VAL A 279 -14.19 5.94 -16.34
C VAL A 279 -14.44 5.24 -15.01
N TRP A 280 -13.53 4.32 -14.64
CA TRP A 280 -13.57 3.65 -13.36
C TRP A 280 -13.43 4.64 -12.19
N ASP A 281 -12.47 5.57 -12.25
CA ASP A 281 -12.24 6.57 -11.21
C ASP A 281 -13.45 7.50 -11.06
N ALA A 282 -14.06 7.93 -12.17
CA ALA A 282 -15.28 8.74 -12.14
C ALA A 282 -16.46 8.05 -11.42
N ALA A 283 -16.55 6.73 -11.50
CA ALA A 283 -17.59 5.96 -10.83
C ALA A 283 -17.33 5.77 -9.33
N VAL A 284 -16.08 5.55 -8.93
CA VAL A 284 -15.73 5.08 -7.57
C VAL A 284 -15.19 6.21 -6.68
N PHE A 285 -14.37 7.11 -7.25
CA PHE A 285 -13.67 8.17 -6.51
C PHE A 285 -14.61 9.06 -5.69
N PRO A 286 -15.81 9.46 -6.15
CA PRO A 286 -16.70 10.29 -5.34
C PRO A 286 -17.06 9.66 -3.99
N THR A 287 -17.36 8.37 -3.99
CA THR A 287 -17.68 7.61 -2.77
C THR A 287 -16.46 7.51 -1.86
N ILE A 288 -15.29 7.19 -2.43
CA ILE A 288 -14.02 7.10 -1.70
C ILE A 288 -13.67 8.43 -1.02
N ALA A 289 -13.70 9.52 -1.78
CA ALA A 289 -13.28 10.83 -1.32
C ALA A 289 -14.20 11.34 -0.20
N LEU A 290 -15.51 11.12 -0.32
CA LEU A 290 -16.50 11.52 0.68
C LEU A 290 -16.50 10.63 1.92
N ALA A 291 -16.08 9.36 1.81
CA ALA A 291 -15.93 8.48 2.95
C ALA A 291 -14.82 8.93 3.92
N LYS A 292 -13.87 9.76 3.45
CA LYS A 292 -12.74 10.30 4.24
C LYS A 292 -11.96 9.21 4.98
N LEU A 293 -11.88 8.02 4.38
CA LEU A 293 -11.10 6.92 4.92
C LEU A 293 -9.61 7.15 4.63
N PRO A 294 -8.71 6.86 5.59
CA PRO A 294 -7.29 7.05 5.39
C PRO A 294 -6.70 6.06 4.35
N GLN A 295 -7.38 4.94 4.09
CA GLN A 295 -7.02 3.95 3.07
C GLN A 295 -8.24 3.12 2.67
N LEU A 296 -8.13 2.39 1.56
CA LEU A 296 -9.22 1.55 1.00
C LEU A 296 -8.95 0.04 1.10
N THR A 297 -7.75 -0.34 1.50
CA THR A 297 -7.42 -1.73 1.80
C THR A 297 -7.45 -1.89 3.31
N PRO A 298 -8.10 -2.91 3.88
CA PRO A 298 -8.05 -3.14 5.32
C PRO A 298 -6.60 -3.33 5.82
N ILE A 299 -6.30 -2.83 7.02
CA ILE A 299 -5.02 -3.11 7.66
C ILE A 299 -5.06 -4.53 8.21
N GLY A 300 -4.27 -5.42 7.61
CA GLY A 300 -4.09 -6.78 8.11
C GLY A 300 -3.44 -6.78 9.49
N LEU A 301 -4.13 -7.33 10.49
CA LEU A 301 -3.58 -7.52 11.84
C LEU A 301 -3.18 -8.98 12.02
N SER A 302 -1.90 -9.23 12.25
CA SER A 302 -1.41 -10.56 12.62
C SER A 302 -0.91 -10.57 14.06
N ARG A 303 -1.52 -11.42 14.90
CA ARG A 303 -1.11 -11.58 16.29
C ARG A 303 -0.01 -12.63 16.40
N PHE A 304 1.11 -12.22 16.98
CA PHE A 304 2.23 -13.11 17.28
C PHE A 304 2.17 -13.54 18.75
N SER A 305 1.45 -14.63 19.02
CA SER A 305 1.32 -15.20 20.36
C SER A 305 1.59 -16.70 20.37
N PRO A 306 2.26 -17.23 21.41
CA PRO A 306 2.41 -18.67 21.62
C PRO A 306 1.08 -19.44 21.67
N VAL A 307 -0.02 -18.75 22.00
CA VAL A 307 -1.39 -19.30 22.01
C VAL A 307 -1.94 -19.50 20.61
N ASP A 308 -1.48 -18.70 19.63
CA ASP A 308 -1.92 -18.81 18.23
C ASP A 308 -1.15 -19.89 17.46
N ALA A 309 -0.03 -20.36 18.00
CA ALA A 309 0.79 -21.43 17.42
C ALA A 309 0.26 -22.81 17.85
N ALA A 310 -0.34 -23.52 16.91
CA ALA A 310 -1.08 -24.76 17.12
C ALA A 310 -0.37 -26.00 16.56
N LEU A 311 0.63 -25.85 15.68
CA LEU A 311 1.34 -27.00 15.08
C LEU A 311 2.21 -27.73 16.10
N LEU A 312 2.70 -27.03 17.13
CA LEU A 312 3.40 -27.64 18.27
C LEU A 312 2.59 -27.49 19.55
N ALA A 313 1.89 -28.57 19.91
CA ALA A 313 1.20 -28.68 21.18
C ALA A 313 2.17 -29.12 22.30
N PRO A 314 2.01 -28.62 23.53
CA PRO A 314 2.74 -29.15 24.68
C PRO A 314 2.28 -30.56 25.02
N MET A 315 3.16 -31.31 25.68
CA MET A 315 2.82 -32.63 26.21
C MET A 315 1.72 -32.54 27.29
N PRO A 316 0.84 -33.55 27.40
CA PRO A 316 -0.15 -33.62 28.46
C PRO A 316 0.48 -33.43 29.84
N GLY A 317 -0.10 -32.54 30.66
CA GLY A 317 0.39 -32.25 32.02
C GLY A 317 1.61 -31.33 32.11
N ARG A 318 2.07 -30.74 30.99
CA ARG A 318 3.17 -29.77 30.99
C ARG A 318 2.79 -28.44 30.33
N ALA A 319 3.23 -27.35 30.94
CA ALA A 319 3.15 -26.03 30.32
C ALA A 319 4.14 -25.94 29.15
N LYS A 320 3.67 -25.45 28.00
CA LYS A 320 4.48 -25.13 26.81
C LYS A 320 5.62 -24.16 27.18
N LEU A 321 5.23 -23.06 27.83
CA LEU A 321 6.13 -22.02 28.34
C LEU A 321 6.32 -22.20 29.84
N GLN A 322 7.54 -22.55 30.25
CA GLN A 322 7.88 -22.78 31.65
C GLN A 322 8.16 -21.48 32.40
N GLY A 323 8.44 -20.39 31.70
CA GLY A 323 8.63 -19.05 32.28
C GLY A 323 7.36 -18.43 32.82
N THR A 324 6.18 -18.92 32.41
CA THR A 324 4.87 -18.49 32.95
C THR A 324 4.68 -18.85 34.42
N ALA A 325 5.47 -19.80 34.94
CA ALA A 325 5.50 -20.13 36.36
C ALA A 325 5.86 -18.90 37.21
N VAL A 326 5.40 -18.86 38.47
CA VAL A 326 5.69 -17.75 39.40
C VAL A 326 5.28 -16.39 38.79
N ARG A 327 4.03 -16.26 38.33
CA ARG A 327 3.50 -15.02 37.73
C ARG A 327 4.36 -14.48 36.57
N ASN A 328 4.77 -15.36 35.66
CA ASN A 328 5.64 -15.05 34.52
C ASN A 328 7.11 -14.75 34.84
N PHE A 329 7.57 -14.99 36.08
CA PHE A 329 8.98 -14.81 36.47
C PHE A 329 9.81 -16.10 36.44
N GLY A 330 9.21 -17.25 36.12
CA GLY A 330 9.86 -18.55 36.14
C GLY A 330 11.14 -18.61 35.29
N GLY A 331 11.17 -17.85 34.19
CA GLY A 331 12.33 -17.75 33.31
C GLY A 331 13.50 -16.99 33.94
N PHE A 332 13.28 -16.01 34.81
CA PHE A 332 14.38 -15.29 35.47
C PHE A 332 15.15 -16.19 36.45
N LEU A 333 14.43 -17.12 37.08
CA LEU A 333 14.95 -17.96 38.16
C LEU A 333 15.63 -19.25 37.67
N SER A 334 15.53 -19.59 36.39
CA SER A 334 16.13 -20.81 35.85
C SER A 334 16.61 -20.65 34.41
N ARG A 335 17.88 -20.94 34.19
CA ARG A 335 18.47 -21.02 32.84
C ARG A 335 17.76 -22.04 31.96
N ALA A 336 17.46 -23.23 32.50
CA ALA A 336 16.79 -24.28 31.76
C ALA A 336 15.39 -23.84 31.28
N ARG A 337 14.65 -23.09 32.10
CA ARG A 337 13.35 -22.53 31.71
C ARG A 337 13.46 -21.47 30.61
N ARG A 338 14.50 -20.61 30.64
CA ARG A 338 14.78 -19.67 29.54
C ARG A 338 15.10 -20.39 28.24
N GLU A 339 15.95 -21.41 28.30
CA GLU A 339 16.33 -22.19 27.11
C GLU A 339 15.13 -22.93 26.52
N ASN A 340 14.22 -23.44 27.35
CA ASN A 340 12.95 -24.00 26.90
C ASN A 340 12.12 -22.95 26.15
N ASP A 341 11.80 -21.84 26.81
CA ASP A 341 10.89 -20.81 26.27
C ASP A 341 11.46 -20.17 25.00
N TYR A 342 12.78 -20.00 24.92
CA TYR A 342 13.45 -19.50 23.73
C TYR A 342 13.24 -20.38 22.51
N VAL A 343 13.31 -21.70 22.67
CA VAL A 343 13.15 -22.62 21.55
C VAL A 343 11.69 -22.75 21.15
N TRP A 344 10.78 -22.86 22.13
CA TRP A 344 9.33 -22.85 21.86
C TRP A 344 8.91 -21.56 21.15
N GLY A 345 9.33 -20.39 21.64
CA GLY A 345 9.02 -19.11 21.01
C GLY A 345 9.56 -18.98 19.59
N ARG A 346 10.73 -19.57 19.28
CA ARG A 346 11.26 -19.62 17.91
C ARG A 346 10.41 -20.48 16.99
N PHE A 347 9.98 -21.66 17.43
CA PHE A 347 9.14 -22.51 16.60
C PHE A 347 7.74 -21.93 16.41
N ASP A 348 7.15 -21.36 17.46
CA ASP A 348 5.89 -20.62 17.38
C ASP A 348 6.03 -19.45 16.41
N GLY A 349 7.13 -18.70 16.50
CA GLY A 349 7.44 -17.62 15.55
C GLY A 349 7.52 -18.11 14.11
N VAL A 350 8.22 -19.23 13.85
CA VAL A 350 8.29 -19.82 12.49
C VAL A 350 6.90 -20.21 11.99
N GLU A 351 6.09 -20.90 12.81
CA GLU A 351 4.72 -21.26 12.44
C GLU A 351 3.89 -20.02 12.06
N LEU A 352 3.93 -18.97 12.87
CA LEU A 352 3.15 -17.75 12.64
C LEU A 352 3.65 -16.95 11.43
N ILE A 353 4.96 -16.92 11.18
CA ILE A 353 5.53 -16.34 9.94
C ILE A 353 5.08 -17.15 8.72
N LEU A 354 5.18 -18.47 8.76
CA LEU A 354 4.74 -19.32 7.63
C LEU A 354 3.26 -19.15 7.36
N ARG A 355 2.43 -19.06 8.41
CA ARG A 355 1.00 -18.76 8.29
C ARG A 355 0.74 -17.41 7.63
N LEU A 356 1.54 -16.38 7.97
CA LEU A 356 1.44 -15.06 7.35
C LEU A 356 1.84 -15.10 5.86
N LEU A 357 2.84 -15.90 5.50
CA LEU A 357 3.29 -16.06 4.11
C LEU A 357 2.30 -16.84 3.23
N GLY A 358 1.47 -17.70 3.83
CA GLY A 358 0.38 -18.39 3.13
C GLY A 358 0.11 -19.80 3.67
N SER A 359 -1.13 -20.28 3.48
CA SER A 359 -1.57 -21.60 3.95
C SER A 359 -0.81 -22.76 3.30
N SER A 360 -0.43 -22.64 2.03
CA SER A 360 0.29 -23.68 1.30
C SER A 360 1.66 -24.00 1.89
N THR A 361 2.44 -22.96 2.22
CA THR A 361 3.74 -23.14 2.87
C THR A 361 3.58 -23.75 4.26
N LEU A 362 2.50 -23.43 4.96
CA LEU A 362 2.22 -24.01 6.26
C LEU A 362 1.87 -25.51 6.15
N ASP A 363 1.05 -25.89 5.18
CA ASP A 363 0.63 -27.28 4.93
C ASP A 363 1.83 -28.17 4.58
N ASP A 364 2.78 -27.66 3.79
CA ASP A 364 3.98 -28.39 3.39
C ASP A 364 4.96 -28.64 4.55
N VAL A 365 4.96 -27.76 5.55
CA VAL A 365 5.88 -27.83 6.71
C VAL A 365 5.20 -28.46 7.93
N ALA A 366 3.87 -28.49 7.99
CA ALA A 366 3.09 -29.08 9.08
C ALA A 366 3.47 -30.54 9.42
N PRO A 367 3.78 -31.45 8.46
CA PRO A 367 4.27 -32.79 8.77
C PRO A 367 5.59 -32.78 9.57
N ALA A 368 6.50 -31.87 9.24
CA ALA A 368 7.78 -31.74 9.94
C ALA A 368 7.61 -31.23 11.37
N PHE A 369 6.68 -30.29 11.59
CA PHE A 369 6.28 -29.85 12.93
C PHE A 369 5.64 -30.99 13.74
N ARG A 370 4.75 -31.79 13.16
CA ARG A 370 4.15 -32.95 13.82
C ARG A 370 5.20 -34.01 14.21
N ALA A 371 6.15 -34.28 13.32
CA ALA A 371 7.26 -35.20 13.62
C ALA A 371 8.14 -34.69 14.77
N LEU A 372 8.39 -33.37 14.84
CA LEU A 372 9.06 -32.76 15.97
C LEU A 372 8.26 -32.92 17.26
N ALA A 373 6.96 -32.64 17.27
CA ALA A 373 6.11 -32.82 18.44
C ALA A 373 6.16 -34.27 18.96
N GLN A 374 6.14 -35.26 18.07
CA GLN A 374 6.28 -36.69 18.43
C GLN A 374 7.64 -37.04 19.02
N GLU A 375 8.75 -36.51 18.48
CA GLU A 375 10.10 -36.72 19.05
C GLU A 375 10.22 -36.10 20.45
N LEU A 376 9.64 -34.90 20.64
CA LEU A 376 9.58 -34.24 21.94
C LEU A 376 8.74 -35.02 22.95
N ALA A 377 7.67 -35.66 22.48
CA ALA A 377 6.82 -36.53 23.29
C ALA A 377 7.52 -37.81 23.75
N ALA A 378 8.31 -38.42 22.86
CA ALA A 378 8.99 -39.69 23.10
C ALA A 378 10.28 -39.57 23.92
N THR A 379 10.78 -38.35 24.16
CA THR A 379 12.03 -38.14 24.90
C THR A 379 11.76 -38.13 26.42
N PRO A 380 12.19 -39.14 27.20
CA PRO A 380 12.06 -39.12 28.65
C PRO A 380 12.89 -37.94 29.20
N THR A 381 12.23 -37.12 30.01
CA THR A 381 12.77 -35.83 30.46
C THR A 381 12.92 -35.88 31.97
N ASN A 382 14.17 -36.01 32.43
CA ASN A 382 14.52 -35.60 33.77
C ASN A 382 14.29 -34.06 33.84
N PRO A 383 13.56 -33.54 34.84
CA PRO A 383 13.27 -32.11 34.98
C PRO A 383 14.52 -31.20 34.98
N ASP A 384 15.71 -31.75 35.28
CA ASP A 384 17.00 -31.04 35.19
C ASP A 384 17.82 -31.31 33.91
N SER A 385 17.43 -32.29 33.08
CA SER A 385 18.14 -32.60 31.84
C SER A 385 17.54 -31.85 30.66
N SER A 386 17.73 -30.53 30.61
CA SER A 386 17.44 -29.74 29.42
C SER A 386 18.48 -30.05 28.34
N ARG A 387 18.31 -31.15 27.59
CA ARG A 387 18.93 -31.22 26.26
C ARG A 387 18.33 -30.06 25.46
N PRO A 388 19.14 -29.15 24.90
CA PRO A 388 18.61 -28.04 24.13
C PRO A 388 17.76 -28.61 23.00
N LEU A 389 16.48 -28.24 22.94
CA LEU A 389 15.51 -28.69 21.94
C LEU A 389 16.06 -28.56 20.50
N LEU A 390 16.94 -27.58 20.26
CA LEU A 390 17.67 -27.34 18.99
C LEU A 390 18.65 -28.45 18.58
N ARG A 391 19.06 -29.34 19.50
CA ARG A 391 20.01 -30.45 19.21
C ARG A 391 19.31 -31.74 18.78
N THR A 392 17.98 -31.80 18.88
CA THR A 392 17.17 -32.94 18.44
C THR A 392 17.31 -33.18 16.93
N ARG A 393 17.04 -34.41 16.48
CA ARG A 393 17.16 -34.75 15.06
C ARG A 393 16.01 -34.14 14.27
N ALA A 394 14.80 -34.12 14.85
CA ALA A 394 13.64 -33.46 14.26
C ALA A 394 13.82 -31.94 14.12
N ALA A 395 14.37 -31.23 15.11
CA ALA A 395 14.59 -29.78 14.97
C ALA A 395 15.52 -29.45 13.79
N ARG A 396 16.58 -30.25 13.58
CA ARG A 396 17.47 -30.11 12.43
C ARG A 396 16.78 -30.43 11.11
N ARG A 397 15.92 -31.45 11.07
CA ARG A 397 15.11 -31.79 9.89
C ARG A 397 14.12 -30.69 9.54
N LEU A 398 13.42 -30.13 10.53
CA LEU A 398 12.50 -29.02 10.33
C LEU A 398 13.24 -27.79 9.76
N LEU A 399 14.40 -27.42 10.33
CA LEU A 399 15.21 -26.33 9.81
C LEU A 399 15.70 -26.57 8.38
N ALA A 400 16.11 -27.80 8.06
CA ALA A 400 16.52 -28.15 6.70
C ALA A 400 15.35 -28.08 5.71
N HIS A 401 14.17 -28.59 6.11
CA HIS A 401 12.96 -28.56 5.30
C HIS A 401 12.47 -27.12 5.06
N VAL A 402 12.39 -26.30 6.10
CA VAL A 402 12.02 -24.87 5.95
C VAL A 402 12.99 -24.16 5.02
N ARG A 403 14.31 -24.42 5.14
CA ARG A 403 15.32 -23.84 4.25
C ARG A 403 15.16 -24.28 2.80
N SER A 404 14.77 -25.52 2.54
CA SER A 404 14.54 -25.99 1.16
C SER A 404 13.28 -25.42 0.53
N GLN A 405 12.34 -24.91 1.33
CA GLN A 405 11.10 -24.28 0.85
C GLN A 405 11.24 -22.77 0.60
N LEU A 406 12.31 -22.15 1.09
CA LEU A 406 12.58 -20.73 0.84
C LEU A 406 13.32 -20.58 -0.50
N PRO A 407 12.90 -19.66 -1.39
CA PRO A 407 13.64 -19.37 -2.61
C PRO A 407 15.07 -18.96 -2.24
N VAL A 408 16.05 -19.58 -2.88
CA VAL A 408 17.43 -19.71 -2.42
C VAL A 408 18.24 -18.40 -2.46
N ASP A 409 17.67 -17.28 -2.91
CA ASP A 409 18.41 -16.02 -3.05
C ASP A 409 18.28 -15.10 -1.81
N VAL A 410 18.63 -15.64 -0.65
CA VAL A 410 18.93 -14.78 0.52
C VAL A 410 20.44 -14.54 0.47
N GLY A 411 20.82 -13.34 0.03
CA GLY A 411 22.22 -12.89 -0.07
C GLY A 411 23.05 -13.19 1.19
N PRO A 412 24.39 -13.09 1.09
CA PRO A 412 25.30 -13.62 2.11
C PRO A 412 24.93 -13.12 3.50
N PRO A 413 24.92 -14.01 4.53
CA PRO A 413 24.52 -13.63 5.87
C PRO A 413 25.39 -12.46 6.35
N HIS A 414 24.75 -11.40 6.84
CA HIS A 414 25.45 -10.27 7.44
C HIS A 414 26.50 -10.77 8.44
N PRO A 415 27.73 -10.23 8.39
CA PRO A 415 28.79 -10.64 9.30
C PRO A 415 28.28 -10.49 10.73
N ARG A 416 28.39 -11.57 11.51
CA ARG A 416 28.05 -11.55 12.94
C ARG A 416 28.80 -10.37 13.56
N LYS A 417 28.06 -9.41 14.12
CA LYS A 417 28.64 -8.42 15.02
C LYS A 417 29.28 -9.19 16.17
N THR A 418 30.61 -9.29 16.16
CA THR A 418 31.39 -9.64 17.33
C THR A 418 31.13 -8.56 18.37
N ALA A 419 30.66 -8.98 19.54
CA ALA A 419 30.46 -8.11 20.69
C ALA A 419 31.76 -7.47 21.15
#